data_AF-A0A4W5KCL6-F1
#
_entry.id   AF-A0A4W5KCL6-F1
#
_cell.length_a   1.000
_cell.length_b   1.000
_cell.length_c   1.000
_cell.angle_alpha   90.00
_cell.angle_beta   90.00
_cell.angle_gamma   90.00
#
_symmetry.space_group_name_H-M   'P 1'
#
loop_
_entity.id
_entity.type
_entity.pdbx_description
1 polymer ?
#
loop_
_entity_poly.entity_id
_entity_poly.type
_entity_poly.pdbx_seq_one_letter_code
_entity_poly.pdbx_strand_id
1 'polypeptide(L)'
;MIFLPILLQLTVLLVQGSWRGVAPSPTDEGALRASHGDHGEPGQKEPHKDSYSTFASEFLESRHLSDDGYPFPTAPPVDPFARIKVVDCGVTKGCIRYGKPGCDAETCDYFMSYRRIGTDVEYEMSADTDGWVAVGFSSDKKMGGDDVMGCVHDDNGRVRIHHFYNVGQWAKEIKRNPARDEEGVFDNNRVTCRFKRPLYVPREETLVDLHLSWFYLLAWGPAIQGSITRHDNDAPPVSDHMISIYKYEDIFMPSTAYQTFSSPFCLLLIVALTFYLLMGTP
;
A
#
# COMPACT_ATOMS: atom_id res chain seq x y z
N MET A 1 -31.41 -0.58 -67.92
CA MET A 1 -30.43 -1.62 -67.56
C MET A 1 -29.79 -1.15 -66.26
N ILE A 2 -29.73 -1.83 -65.12
CA ILE A 2 -30.02 -3.21 -64.72
C ILE A 2 -30.08 -3.13 -63.16
N PHE A 3 -31.14 -3.72 -62.57
CA PHE A 3 -31.24 -4.36 -61.24
C PHE A 3 -31.06 -3.52 -59.94
N LEU A 4 -32.11 -3.35 -59.12
CA LEU A 4 -32.77 -4.24 -58.13
C LEU A 4 -32.11 -4.19 -56.73
N PRO A 5 -32.88 -4.02 -55.63
CA PRO A 5 -32.37 -3.85 -54.28
C PRO A 5 -32.16 -5.20 -53.58
N ILE A 6 -31.13 -5.29 -52.74
CA ILE A 6 -30.86 -6.47 -51.89
C ILE A 6 -31.58 -6.29 -50.55
N LEU A 7 -32.61 -7.10 -50.39
CA LEU A 7 -33.31 -7.39 -49.14
C LEU A 7 -32.45 -8.38 -48.35
N LEU A 8 -31.99 -8.02 -47.14
CA LEU A 8 -31.40 -8.98 -46.20
C LEU A 8 -32.30 -9.05 -44.97
N GLN A 9 -33.08 -10.14 -44.88
CA GLN A 9 -33.89 -10.48 -43.71
C GLN A 9 -32.97 -10.96 -42.58
N LEU A 10 -33.03 -10.30 -41.42
CA LEU A 10 -32.57 -10.87 -40.15
C LEU A 10 -33.72 -11.67 -39.53
N THR A 11 -33.56 -12.97 -39.44
CA THR A 11 -34.40 -13.87 -38.65
C THR A 11 -33.94 -13.86 -37.19
N VAL A 12 -34.68 -13.15 -36.35
CA VAL A 12 -34.56 -13.22 -34.89
C VAL A 12 -35.44 -14.37 -34.40
N LEU A 13 -34.83 -15.46 -33.93
CA LEU A 13 -35.51 -16.55 -33.25
C LEU A 13 -35.83 -16.13 -31.81
N LEU A 14 -37.11 -15.83 -31.56
CA LEU A 14 -37.70 -15.78 -30.23
C LEU A 14 -37.72 -17.18 -29.62
N VAL A 15 -37.07 -17.36 -28.46
CA VAL A 15 -37.38 -18.44 -27.53
C VAL A 15 -38.18 -17.85 -26.39
N GLN A 16 -39.51 -17.97 -26.47
CA GLN A 16 -40.42 -17.78 -25.36
C GLN A 16 -40.44 -19.06 -24.52
N GLY A 17 -39.86 -19.00 -23.31
CA GLY A 17 -40.01 -20.01 -22.27
C GLY A 17 -40.90 -19.47 -21.16
N SER A 18 -42.14 -19.97 -21.10
CA SER A 18 -43.18 -19.57 -20.18
C SER A 18 -42.88 -19.93 -18.71
N TRP A 19 -42.89 -18.89 -17.87
CA TRP A 19 -43.60 -18.78 -16.60
C TRP A 19 -44.24 -20.09 -16.06
N ARG A 20 -43.63 -20.65 -15.02
CA ARG A 20 -44.36 -21.36 -13.95
C ARG A 20 -43.77 -20.94 -12.61
N GLY A 21 -44.52 -20.11 -11.88
CA GLY A 21 -44.33 -19.92 -10.46
C GLY A 21 -44.87 -21.11 -9.68
N VAL A 22 -44.16 -21.49 -8.63
CA VAL A 22 -44.73 -22.14 -7.44
C VAL A 22 -44.02 -21.52 -6.24
N ALA A 23 -44.78 -20.77 -5.46
CA ALA A 23 -44.41 -20.20 -4.17
C ALA A 23 -44.65 -21.24 -3.04
N PRO A 24 -44.07 -21.03 -1.84
CA PRO A 24 -44.04 -22.01 -0.76
C PRO A 24 -45.34 -22.03 0.06
N SER A 25 -45.52 -23.06 0.87
CA SER A 25 -46.61 -23.21 1.84
C SER A 25 -46.12 -23.97 3.10
N PRO A 26 -46.81 -23.93 4.25
CA PRO A 26 -47.35 -22.74 4.93
C PRO A 26 -47.08 -22.73 6.46
N THR A 27 -47.15 -21.51 7.02
CA THR A 27 -47.68 -21.11 8.36
C THR A 27 -47.19 -21.79 9.65
N ASP A 28 -46.66 -20.96 10.56
CA ASP A 28 -47.26 -20.85 11.89
C ASP A 28 -47.39 -19.37 12.27
N GLU A 29 -48.61 -18.96 12.60
CA GLU A 29 -49.00 -17.63 13.06
C GLU A 29 -48.73 -17.49 14.57
N GLY A 30 -48.48 -16.27 15.08
CA GLY A 30 -48.70 -16.03 16.51
C GLY A 30 -47.99 -14.86 17.18
N ALA A 31 -48.49 -13.66 16.93
CA ALA A 31 -48.66 -12.55 17.89
C ALA A 31 -47.46 -11.81 18.52
N LEU A 32 -47.46 -10.51 18.22
CA LEU A 32 -46.75 -9.41 18.86
C LEU A 32 -47.38 -8.99 20.22
N ARG A 33 -46.50 -8.50 21.10
CA ARG A 33 -46.59 -7.30 21.98
C ARG A 33 -47.50 -7.27 23.24
N ALA A 34 -46.79 -7.05 24.36
CA ALA A 34 -46.90 -5.95 25.35
C ALA A 34 -47.92 -6.00 26.52
N SER A 35 -47.35 -6.04 27.73
CA SER A 35 -47.56 -5.23 28.96
C SER A 35 -48.98 -4.87 29.44
N HIS A 36 -49.37 -5.25 30.68
CA HIS A 36 -49.36 -4.40 31.91
C HIS A 36 -50.18 -5.01 33.09
N GLY A 37 -49.60 -4.94 34.31
CA GLY A 37 -50.26 -4.85 35.65
C GLY A 37 -50.73 -6.16 36.32
N ASP A 38 -50.72 -6.36 37.64
CA ASP A 38 -50.18 -5.67 38.83
C ASP A 38 -50.32 -6.63 40.05
N HIS A 39 -49.56 -6.34 41.11
CA HIS A 39 -49.74 -6.70 42.53
C HIS A 39 -49.13 -8.00 43.13
N GLY A 40 -48.14 -7.78 44.01
CA GLY A 40 -47.84 -8.66 45.15
C GLY A 40 -46.38 -8.63 45.66
N GLU A 41 -45.95 -7.55 46.33
CA GLU A 41 -44.81 -7.59 47.28
C GLU A 41 -45.31 -8.05 48.68
N PRO A 42 -44.47 -8.52 49.65
CA PRO A 42 -43.19 -7.91 50.02
C PRO A 42 -41.99 -8.85 50.31
N GLY A 43 -40.80 -8.31 50.03
CA GLY A 43 -39.66 -8.29 50.96
C GLY A 43 -38.87 -9.57 51.26
N GLN A 44 -37.76 -9.78 50.54
CA GLN A 44 -36.49 -10.20 51.16
C GLN A 44 -35.30 -9.85 50.24
N LYS A 45 -34.47 -8.90 50.67
CA LYS A 45 -33.19 -8.56 50.02
C LYS A 45 -32.12 -9.52 50.51
N GLU A 46 -31.69 -10.46 49.67
CA GLU A 46 -30.41 -11.15 49.84
C GLU A 46 -29.46 -10.72 48.71
N PRO A 47 -28.26 -10.19 49.01
CA PRO A 47 -27.27 -9.90 47.99
C PRO A 47 -26.47 -11.15 47.62
N HIS A 48 -26.38 -11.39 46.31
CA HIS A 48 -25.53 -12.40 45.68
C HIS A 48 -24.07 -12.31 46.19
N LYS A 49 -23.51 -13.46 46.60
CA LYS A 49 -22.09 -13.62 46.94
C LYS A 49 -21.30 -13.93 45.68
N ASP A 50 -20.60 -12.93 45.14
CA ASP A 50 -19.57 -13.15 44.13
C ASP A 50 -18.27 -13.58 44.81
N SER A 51 -18.01 -14.88 44.75
CA SER A 51 -16.78 -15.51 45.19
C SER A 51 -15.71 -15.39 44.11
N TYR A 52 -15.03 -14.24 44.01
CA TYR A 52 -13.71 -14.15 43.34
C TYR A 52 -12.99 -12.84 43.68
N SER A 53 -12.46 -12.68 44.89
CA SER A 53 -11.40 -11.71 45.22
C SER A 53 -11.15 -11.69 46.72
N THR A 54 -10.31 -12.60 47.20
CA THR A 54 -9.84 -12.54 48.60
C THR A 54 -8.32 -12.69 48.71
N PHE A 55 -7.61 -12.58 47.58
CA PHE A 55 -6.14 -12.57 47.55
C PHE A 55 -5.56 -11.16 47.28
N ALA A 56 -6.37 -10.23 46.75
CA ALA A 56 -5.93 -8.88 46.43
C ALA A 56 -6.12 -7.86 47.58
N SER A 57 -6.83 -8.25 48.64
CA SER A 57 -7.23 -7.34 49.72
C SER A 57 -6.24 -7.29 50.89
N GLU A 58 -5.28 -8.21 50.98
CA GLU A 58 -4.34 -8.28 52.12
C GLU A 58 -2.97 -7.62 51.87
N PHE A 59 -2.72 -7.07 50.68
CA PHE A 59 -1.47 -6.34 50.41
C PHE A 59 -1.64 -4.81 50.36
N LEU A 60 -2.86 -4.29 50.51
CA LEU A 60 -3.17 -2.88 50.34
C LEU A 60 -3.46 -2.11 51.62
N GLU A 61 -3.03 -2.60 52.78
CA GLU A 61 -3.14 -1.78 53.98
C GLU A 61 -1.88 -1.82 54.86
N SER A 62 -1.40 -0.61 55.16
CA SER A 62 -0.32 -0.25 56.08
C SER A 62 1.13 -0.23 55.57
N ARG A 63 1.41 0.67 54.62
CA ARG A 63 2.60 1.54 54.76
C ARG A 63 2.24 2.98 54.44
N HIS A 64 2.44 3.84 55.44
CA HIS A 64 2.51 5.29 55.28
C HIS A 64 3.37 5.63 54.06
N LEU A 65 2.75 6.21 53.03
CA LEU A 65 3.46 6.85 51.93
C LEU A 65 3.14 8.34 52.01
N SER A 66 4.20 9.09 52.23
CA SER A 66 4.29 10.53 52.19
C SER A 66 3.72 11.10 50.89
N ASP A 67 3.19 12.31 50.99
CA ASP A 67 2.64 13.19 49.96
C ASP A 67 3.70 13.66 48.94
N ASP A 68 4.43 12.73 48.35
CA ASP A 68 5.32 12.97 47.22
C ASP A 68 4.84 12.07 46.07
N GLY A 69 4.13 12.66 45.11
CA GLY A 69 3.56 11.97 43.97
C GLY A 69 4.61 11.18 43.20
N TYR A 70 4.53 9.84 43.27
CA TYR A 70 5.32 8.98 42.39
C TYR A 70 4.89 9.22 40.95
N PRO A 71 5.78 9.67 40.04
CA PRO A 71 5.46 9.76 38.64
C PRO A 71 5.18 8.35 38.14
N PHE A 72 3.96 8.11 37.67
CA PHE A 72 3.66 6.91 36.89
C PHE A 72 4.70 6.80 35.77
N PRO A 73 5.35 5.64 35.58
CA PRO A 73 6.25 5.44 34.45
C PRO A 73 5.49 5.80 33.18
N THR A 74 5.88 6.88 32.52
CA THR A 74 5.33 7.23 31.22
C THR A 74 5.62 6.05 30.31
N ALA A 75 4.61 5.57 29.57
CA ALA A 75 4.81 4.51 28.61
C ALA A 75 6.02 4.85 27.73
N PRO A 76 6.92 3.90 27.45
CA PRO A 76 8.09 4.17 26.63
C PRO A 76 7.63 4.81 25.30
N PRO A 77 8.41 5.76 24.75
CA PRO A 77 8.08 6.41 23.48
C PRO A 77 7.71 5.37 22.42
N VAL A 78 6.71 5.69 21.61
CA VAL A 78 6.27 4.88 20.45
C VAL A 78 7.51 4.42 19.69
N ASP A 79 7.60 3.12 19.40
CA ASP A 79 8.79 2.49 18.84
C ASP A 79 9.25 3.25 17.58
N PRO A 80 10.45 3.84 17.58
CA PRO A 80 10.95 4.54 16.41
C PRO A 80 11.03 3.56 15.23
N PHE A 81 10.46 3.96 14.09
CA PHE A 81 10.59 3.20 12.85
C PHE A 81 12.06 2.86 12.61
N ALA A 82 12.39 1.57 12.64
CA ALA A 82 13.78 1.13 12.53
C ALA A 82 14.34 1.52 11.16
N ARG A 83 15.44 2.28 11.14
CA ARG A 83 16.06 2.78 9.92
C ARG A 83 16.37 1.68 8.92
N ILE A 84 16.11 1.96 7.65
CA ILE A 84 16.38 1.06 6.54
C ILE A 84 17.89 0.98 6.30
N LYS A 85 18.45 -0.22 6.43
CA LYS A 85 19.88 -0.48 6.20
C LYS A 85 20.16 -0.70 4.72
N VAL A 86 20.76 0.29 4.05
CA VAL A 86 21.15 0.16 2.63
C VAL A 86 22.38 -0.74 2.43
N VAL A 87 23.19 -0.95 3.47
CA VAL A 87 24.34 -1.89 3.44
C VAL A 87 23.92 -3.34 3.19
N ASP A 88 22.65 -3.68 3.41
CA ASP A 88 22.10 -5.02 3.20
C ASP A 88 21.68 -5.27 1.73
N CYS A 89 21.66 -4.22 0.90
CA CYS A 89 21.30 -4.28 -0.52
C CYS A 89 22.27 -5.15 -1.32
N GLY A 90 21.74 -6.05 -2.15
CA GLY A 90 22.51 -7.03 -2.92
C GLY A 90 23.09 -8.18 -2.08
N VAL A 91 22.91 -8.18 -0.75
CA VAL A 91 23.42 -9.21 0.15
C VAL A 91 22.27 -10.02 0.75
N THR A 92 21.41 -9.36 1.54
CA THR A 92 20.28 -10.01 2.23
C THR A 92 18.92 -9.51 1.76
N LYS A 93 18.89 -8.45 0.94
CA LYS A 93 17.70 -7.93 0.28
C LYS A 93 18.06 -7.31 -1.08
N GLY A 94 17.10 -7.29 -2.00
CA GLY A 94 17.23 -6.51 -3.23
C GLY A 94 16.78 -5.06 -3.00
N CYS A 95 17.36 -4.11 -3.73
CA CYS A 95 17.07 -2.69 -3.61
C CYS A 95 16.97 -2.03 -4.98
N ILE A 96 16.08 -1.05 -5.09
CA ILE A 96 15.96 -0.16 -6.23
C ILE A 96 15.99 1.27 -5.71
N ARG A 97 16.94 2.05 -6.23
CA ARG A 97 17.20 3.43 -5.82
C ARG A 97 17.05 4.34 -7.01
N TYR A 98 16.27 5.40 -6.86
CA TYR A 98 16.14 6.45 -7.85
C TYR A 98 16.43 7.81 -7.22
N GLY A 99 17.38 8.56 -7.80
CA GLY A 99 17.75 9.87 -7.27
C GLY A 99 19.20 10.25 -7.57
N LYS A 100 19.78 11.04 -6.66
CA LYS A 100 21.18 11.48 -6.72
C LYS A 100 22.15 10.30 -6.59
N PRO A 101 23.29 10.27 -7.32
CA PRO A 101 24.33 9.27 -7.14
C PRO A 101 24.76 9.12 -5.68
N GLY A 102 24.74 7.88 -5.18
CA GLY A 102 25.13 7.54 -3.81
C GLY A 102 24.06 7.80 -2.75
N CYS A 103 22.82 8.15 -3.13
CA CYS A 103 21.73 8.27 -2.17
C CYS A 103 21.37 6.93 -1.50
N ASP A 104 20.73 7.05 -0.35
CA ASP A 104 20.21 5.98 0.50
C ASP A 104 18.69 6.10 0.68
N ALA A 105 18.10 5.28 1.56
CA ALA A 105 16.66 5.27 1.78
C ALA A 105 16.10 6.60 2.32
N GLU A 106 16.92 7.44 2.98
CA GLU A 106 16.50 8.72 3.56
C GLU A 106 16.74 9.90 2.60
N THR A 107 17.59 9.71 1.57
CA THR A 107 18.04 10.79 0.68
C THR A 107 17.71 10.59 -0.79
N CYS A 108 17.31 9.39 -1.22
CA CYS A 108 16.84 9.16 -2.58
C CYS A 108 15.44 9.77 -2.79
N ASP A 109 15.17 10.26 -4.00
CA ASP A 109 13.85 10.69 -4.44
C ASP A 109 12.84 9.53 -4.28
N TYR A 110 13.29 8.31 -4.61
CA TYR A 110 12.57 7.06 -4.36
C TYR A 110 13.53 5.93 -3.97
N PHE A 111 13.14 5.16 -2.96
CA PHE A 111 13.81 3.95 -2.52
C PHE A 111 12.79 2.83 -2.33
N MET A 112 13.14 1.63 -2.77
CA MET A 112 12.44 0.41 -2.37
C MET A 112 13.45 -0.70 -2.11
N SER A 113 13.18 -1.55 -1.13
CA SER A 113 13.84 -2.84 -1.00
C SER A 113 12.84 -3.97 -0.85
N TYR A 114 13.27 -5.19 -1.20
CA TYR A 114 12.47 -6.41 -1.09
C TYR A 114 13.30 -7.55 -0.51
N ARG A 115 12.70 -8.30 0.40
CA ARG A 115 13.33 -9.48 1.03
C ARG A 115 12.29 -10.57 1.26
N ARG A 116 12.58 -11.78 0.78
CA ARG A 116 11.70 -12.94 1.01
C ARG A 116 11.79 -13.38 2.48
N ILE A 117 10.65 -13.57 3.12
CA ILE A 117 10.53 -14.08 4.49
C ILE A 117 9.49 -15.20 4.50
N GLY A 118 9.94 -16.46 4.50
CA GLY A 118 9.05 -17.61 4.43
C GLY A 118 8.21 -17.58 3.14
N THR A 119 6.89 -17.45 3.30
CA THR A 119 5.88 -17.38 2.22
C THR A 119 5.48 -15.95 1.86
N ASP A 120 6.14 -14.95 2.45
CA ASP A 120 5.88 -13.53 2.21
C ASP A 120 7.14 -12.86 1.64
N VAL A 121 6.97 -11.65 1.13
CA VAL A 121 8.03 -10.70 0.81
C VAL A 121 7.81 -9.47 1.66
N GLU A 122 8.84 -9.09 2.40
CA GLU A 122 8.91 -7.81 3.09
C GLU A 122 9.38 -6.74 2.11
N TYR A 123 8.61 -5.67 2.02
CA TYR A 123 8.93 -4.48 1.26
C TYR A 123 9.20 -3.33 2.22
N GLU A 124 10.23 -2.54 1.91
CA GLU A 124 10.48 -1.26 2.55
C GLU A 124 10.47 -0.19 1.46
N MET A 125 9.66 0.85 1.59
CA MET A 125 9.59 1.94 0.60
C MET A 125 9.80 3.29 1.28
N SER A 126 10.44 4.22 0.58
CA SER A 126 10.60 5.59 1.02
C SER A 126 10.67 6.54 -0.18
N ALA A 127 10.00 7.69 -0.12
CA ALA A 127 10.12 8.72 -1.16
C ALA A 127 10.06 10.14 -0.59
N ASP A 128 10.70 11.08 -1.29
CA ASP A 128 10.67 12.51 -0.98
C ASP A 128 9.32 13.11 -1.41
N THR A 129 8.32 12.96 -0.53
CA THR A 129 6.94 13.38 -0.78
C THR A 129 6.17 13.47 0.53
N ASP A 130 5.17 14.35 0.57
CA ASP A 130 4.20 14.48 1.63
C ASP A 130 2.91 13.68 1.40
N GLY A 131 2.80 12.97 0.27
CA GLY A 131 1.58 12.28 -0.13
C GLY A 131 1.67 10.77 -0.04
N TRP A 132 2.30 10.14 -1.03
CA TRP A 132 2.33 8.69 -1.14
C TRP A 132 3.52 8.17 -1.94
N VAL A 133 3.92 6.93 -1.65
CA VAL A 133 4.93 6.17 -2.38
C VAL A 133 4.36 4.79 -2.73
N ALA A 134 4.57 4.29 -3.95
CA ALA A 134 4.05 3.00 -4.38
C ALA A 134 4.99 2.24 -5.31
N VAL A 135 4.73 0.93 -5.40
CA VAL A 135 5.31 0.03 -6.38
C VAL A 135 4.19 -0.69 -7.12
N GLY A 136 4.27 -0.68 -8.45
CA GLY A 136 3.44 -1.50 -9.33
C GLY A 136 4.22 -2.71 -9.85
N PHE A 137 3.60 -3.88 -9.81
CA PHE A 137 4.11 -5.12 -10.40
C PHE A 137 3.41 -5.34 -11.74
N SER A 138 4.17 -5.26 -12.84
CA SER A 138 3.60 -5.28 -14.18
C SER A 138 4.25 -6.30 -15.10
N SER A 139 3.46 -6.78 -16.06
CA SER A 139 3.93 -7.65 -17.14
C SER A 139 4.65 -6.88 -18.25
N ASP A 140 4.49 -5.55 -18.29
CA ASP A 140 5.20 -4.66 -19.20
C ASP A 140 5.74 -3.42 -18.47
N LYS A 141 6.21 -2.41 -19.21
CA LYS A 141 6.80 -1.18 -18.63
C LYS A 141 5.80 -0.01 -18.56
N LYS A 142 4.49 -0.28 -18.61
CA LYS A 142 3.45 0.74 -18.70
C LYS A 142 2.41 0.54 -17.61
N MET A 143 1.86 1.65 -17.13
CA MET A 143 0.75 1.63 -16.20
C MET A 143 -0.52 1.10 -16.89
N GLY A 144 -1.14 0.08 -16.29
CA GLY A 144 -2.44 -0.45 -16.69
C GLY A 144 -2.49 -1.97 -16.63
N GLY A 145 -3.37 -2.51 -15.77
CA GLY A 145 -3.46 -3.93 -15.50
C GLY A 145 -2.43 -4.41 -14.47
N ASP A 146 -2.02 -3.54 -13.56
CA ASP A 146 -0.96 -3.80 -12.58
C ASP A 146 -1.52 -3.98 -11.17
N ASP A 147 -0.89 -4.87 -10.43
CA ASP A 147 -0.99 -4.99 -8.97
C ASP A 147 -0.11 -3.92 -8.33
N VAL A 148 -0.67 -3.09 -7.45
CA VAL A 148 0.04 -1.95 -6.86
C VAL A 148 -0.09 -1.95 -5.34
N MET A 149 1.05 -1.88 -4.65
CA MET A 149 1.10 -1.64 -3.22
C MET A 149 1.61 -0.22 -2.97
N GLY A 150 0.88 0.56 -2.18
CA GLY A 150 1.21 1.96 -1.91
C GLY A 150 1.13 2.31 -0.44
N CYS A 151 1.98 3.21 0.01
CA CYS A 151 1.97 3.80 1.34
C CYS A 151 1.50 5.24 1.23
N VAL A 152 0.41 5.56 1.92
CA VAL A 152 -0.31 6.84 1.79
C VAL A 152 -0.30 7.55 3.13
N HIS A 153 0.17 8.78 3.13
CA HIS A 153 0.10 9.69 4.26
C HIS A 153 -1.32 10.26 4.36
N ASP A 154 -1.97 10.02 5.51
CA ASP A 154 -3.31 10.51 5.80
C ASP A 154 -3.29 11.89 6.49
N ASP A 155 -4.44 12.55 6.52
CA ASP A 155 -4.60 13.86 7.17
C ASP A 155 -4.37 13.81 8.70
N ASN A 156 -4.28 12.62 9.30
CA ASN A 156 -4.00 12.44 10.72
C ASN A 156 -2.50 12.28 11.02
N GLY A 157 -1.62 12.43 10.01
CA GLY A 157 -0.17 12.27 10.17
C GLY A 157 0.30 10.82 10.17
N ARG A 158 -0.55 9.86 9.77
CA ARG A 158 -0.22 8.42 9.72
C ARG A 158 0.03 7.98 8.30
N VAL A 159 1.00 7.09 8.12
CA VAL A 159 1.21 6.41 6.84
C VAL A 159 0.53 5.04 6.90
N ARG A 160 -0.36 4.75 5.95
CA ARG A 160 -1.04 3.46 5.83
C ARG A 160 -0.70 2.78 4.53
N ILE A 161 -0.72 1.45 4.55
CA ILE A 161 -0.52 0.66 3.34
C ILE A 161 -1.89 0.43 2.71
N HIS A 162 -1.96 0.64 1.40
CA HIS A 162 -3.13 0.43 0.58
C HIS A 162 -2.75 -0.46 -0.60
N HIS A 163 -3.74 -1.19 -1.11
CA HIS A 163 -3.63 -2.02 -2.29
C HIS A 163 -4.48 -1.41 -3.40
N PHE A 164 -3.91 -1.29 -4.59
CA PHE A 164 -4.57 -0.75 -5.76
C PHE A 164 -4.40 -1.70 -6.95
N TYR A 165 -5.34 -1.60 -7.89
CA TYR A 165 -5.23 -2.22 -9.20
C TYR A 165 -5.35 -1.14 -10.28
N ASN A 166 -4.40 -1.10 -11.20
CA ASN A 166 -4.41 -0.11 -12.27
C ASN A 166 -5.38 -0.52 -13.39
N VAL A 167 -6.28 0.39 -13.78
CA VAL A 167 -7.16 0.23 -14.95
C VAL A 167 -6.85 1.35 -15.93
N GLY A 168 -6.07 1.03 -16.97
CA GLY A 168 -5.47 2.05 -17.83
C GLY A 168 -4.53 2.94 -17.00
N GLN A 169 -4.76 4.25 -17.01
CA GLN A 169 -3.94 5.24 -16.29
C GLN A 169 -4.55 5.64 -14.93
N TRP A 170 -5.45 4.82 -14.38
CA TRP A 170 -6.14 5.09 -13.12
C TRP A 170 -5.82 4.01 -12.10
N ALA A 171 -5.48 4.41 -10.88
CA ALA A 171 -5.32 3.50 -9.75
C ALA A 171 -6.65 3.35 -9.01
N LYS A 172 -7.18 2.13 -8.94
CA LYS A 172 -8.41 1.82 -8.20
C LYS A 172 -8.05 1.11 -6.90
N GLU A 173 -8.45 1.67 -5.77
CA GLU A 173 -8.22 1.05 -4.47
C GLU A 173 -9.02 -0.27 -4.34
N ILE A 174 -8.35 -1.30 -3.84
CA ILE A 174 -8.89 -2.62 -3.57
C ILE A 174 -9.04 -2.78 -2.06
N LYS A 175 -10.28 -2.92 -1.59
CA LYS A 175 -10.61 -3.03 -0.15
C LYS A 175 -9.91 -4.21 0.53
N ARG A 176 -9.66 -5.29 -0.21
CA ARG A 176 -8.93 -6.45 0.30
C ARG A 176 -7.43 -6.19 0.15
N ASN A 177 -6.83 -5.69 1.22
CA ASN A 177 -5.40 -5.44 1.29
C ASN A 177 -4.66 -6.72 1.74
N PRO A 178 -3.69 -7.25 0.97
CA PRO A 178 -2.90 -8.41 1.37
C PRO A 178 -1.75 -8.08 2.34
N ALA A 179 -1.50 -6.79 2.61
CA ALA A 179 -0.41 -6.35 3.49
C ALA A 179 -0.56 -6.89 4.92
N ARG A 180 0.58 -7.13 5.56
CA ARG A 180 0.74 -7.61 6.94
C ARG A 180 1.92 -6.89 7.58
N ASP A 181 2.00 -6.91 8.90
CA ASP A 181 3.11 -6.34 9.67
C ASP A 181 3.43 -4.91 9.19
N GLU A 182 2.38 -4.10 9.12
CA GLU A 182 2.42 -2.74 8.55
C GLU A 182 3.05 -1.75 9.53
N GLU A 183 4.10 -1.07 9.06
CA GLU A 183 4.75 0.04 9.74
C GLU A 183 4.82 1.22 8.77
N GLY A 184 4.56 2.42 9.26
CA GLY A 184 4.57 3.63 8.44
C GLY A 184 4.91 4.86 9.27
N VAL A 185 5.74 5.72 8.72
CA VAL A 185 6.15 6.98 9.33
C VAL A 185 6.21 8.08 8.27
N PHE A 186 5.73 9.26 8.64
CA PHE A 186 5.96 10.49 7.91
C PHE A 186 6.88 11.38 8.75
N ASP A 187 8.09 11.62 8.26
CA ASP A 187 9.09 12.46 8.94
C ASP A 187 9.89 13.23 7.89
N ASN A 188 10.27 14.48 8.17
CA ASN A 188 11.07 15.31 7.27
C ASN A 188 10.57 15.35 5.81
N ASN A 189 9.25 15.51 5.60
CA ASN A 189 8.63 15.54 4.26
C ASN A 189 8.83 14.24 3.45
N ARG A 190 8.92 13.10 4.14
CA ARG A 190 9.19 11.80 3.52
C ARG A 190 8.25 10.74 4.07
N VAL A 191 7.52 10.10 3.15
CA VAL A 191 6.73 8.92 3.45
C VAL A 191 7.65 7.71 3.44
N THR A 192 7.70 6.98 4.56
CA THR A 192 8.44 5.71 4.68
C THR A 192 7.54 4.63 5.27
N CYS A 193 7.63 3.42 4.74
CA CYS A 193 6.85 2.28 5.24
C CYS A 193 7.59 0.96 5.09
N ARG A 194 7.17 -0.01 5.90
CA ARG A 194 7.57 -1.42 5.84
C ARG A 194 6.33 -2.28 5.96
N PHE A 195 6.22 -3.32 5.14
CA PHE A 195 5.12 -4.27 5.22
C PHE A 195 5.51 -5.60 4.59
N LYS A 196 4.78 -6.66 4.93
CA LYS A 196 4.88 -7.97 4.27
C LYS A 196 3.70 -8.19 3.34
N ARG A 197 3.97 -8.87 2.23
CA ARG A 197 2.97 -9.30 1.25
C ARG A 197 3.15 -10.79 0.93
N PRO A 198 2.08 -11.61 0.99
CA PRO A 198 2.13 -13.01 0.56
C PRO A 198 2.58 -13.18 -0.88
N LEU A 199 3.38 -14.22 -1.15
CA LEU A 199 3.88 -14.51 -2.49
C LEU A 199 2.77 -14.81 -3.50
N TYR A 200 1.68 -15.43 -3.05
CA TYR A 200 0.54 -15.80 -3.86
C TYR A 200 -0.74 -15.80 -3.04
N VAL A 201 -1.82 -15.25 -3.60
CA VAL A 201 -3.16 -15.26 -2.99
C VAL A 201 -4.13 -15.93 -3.97
N PRO A 202 -4.64 -17.14 -3.66
CA PRO A 202 -5.55 -17.83 -4.55
C PRO A 202 -6.84 -17.04 -4.81
N ARG A 203 -7.34 -17.09 -6.06
CA ARG A 203 -8.61 -16.49 -6.50
C ARG A 203 -8.67 -14.96 -6.31
N GLU A 204 -7.51 -14.29 -6.35
CA GLU A 204 -7.43 -12.84 -6.37
C GLU A 204 -6.78 -12.39 -7.69
N GLU A 205 -7.59 -11.90 -8.62
CA GLU A 205 -7.14 -11.51 -9.96
C GLU A 205 -6.39 -10.17 -9.97
N THR A 206 -6.55 -9.38 -8.90
CA THR A 206 -5.88 -8.08 -8.75
C THR A 206 -4.44 -8.21 -8.24
N LEU A 207 -4.03 -9.41 -7.82
CA LEU A 207 -2.69 -9.68 -7.30
C LEU A 207 -1.88 -10.55 -8.25
N VAL A 208 -0.64 -10.16 -8.47
CA VAL A 208 0.32 -10.98 -9.21
C VAL A 208 0.87 -12.14 -8.38
N ASP A 209 1.34 -13.19 -9.06
CA ASP A 209 2.12 -14.26 -8.44
C ASP A 209 3.60 -13.86 -8.37
N LEU A 210 4.10 -13.57 -7.16
CA LEU A 210 5.49 -13.16 -6.93
C LEU A 210 6.50 -14.31 -7.07
N HIS A 211 6.07 -15.55 -7.33
CA HIS A 211 7.01 -16.59 -7.78
C HIS A 211 7.55 -16.30 -9.18
N LEU A 212 6.79 -15.53 -9.99
CA LEU A 212 7.21 -15.06 -11.30
C LEU A 212 8.02 -13.75 -11.18
N SER A 213 8.60 -13.34 -12.30
CA SER A 213 9.34 -12.07 -12.38
C SER A 213 8.46 -11.00 -13.00
N TRP A 214 8.58 -9.77 -12.50
CA TRP A 214 7.72 -8.64 -12.89
C TRP A 214 8.57 -7.40 -13.12
N PHE A 215 8.11 -6.49 -13.98
CA PHE A 215 8.62 -5.13 -13.99
C PHE A 215 8.14 -4.40 -12.74
N TYR A 216 9.03 -3.59 -12.17
CA TYR A 216 8.75 -2.77 -11.01
C TYR A 216 8.58 -1.34 -11.48
N LEU A 217 7.36 -0.82 -11.38
CA LEU A 217 6.97 0.53 -11.75
C LEU A 217 6.97 1.35 -10.47
N LEU A 218 7.84 2.35 -10.40
CA LEU A 218 8.10 3.10 -9.17
C LEU A 218 7.41 4.46 -9.28
N ALA A 219 6.53 4.78 -8.35
CA ALA A 219 5.78 6.03 -8.39
C ALA A 219 5.60 6.63 -7.00
N TRP A 220 5.53 7.95 -6.95
CA TRP A 220 5.24 8.72 -5.75
C TRP A 220 4.61 10.06 -6.15
N GLY A 221 3.92 10.70 -5.22
CA GLY A 221 3.34 12.00 -5.46
C GLY A 221 2.44 12.47 -4.33
N PRO A 222 1.71 13.58 -4.52
CA PRO A 222 0.88 14.17 -3.49
C PRO A 222 -0.37 13.33 -3.22
N ALA A 223 -0.88 13.42 -1.99
CA ALA A 223 -2.15 12.87 -1.58
C ALA A 223 -3.12 14.00 -1.21
N ILE A 224 -4.40 13.79 -1.46
CA ILE A 224 -5.46 14.71 -1.03
C ILE A 224 -6.43 13.88 -0.19
N GLN A 225 -6.63 14.28 1.07
CA GLN A 225 -7.56 13.61 1.99
C GLN A 225 -7.27 12.11 2.18
N GLY A 226 -5.98 11.75 2.27
CA GLY A 226 -5.55 10.35 2.33
C GLY A 226 -5.83 9.52 1.07
N SER A 227 -6.17 10.16 -0.05
CA SER A 227 -6.28 9.52 -1.37
C SER A 227 -5.08 9.87 -2.23
N ILE A 228 -4.56 8.86 -2.95
CA ILE A 228 -3.50 9.08 -3.94
C ILE A 228 -4.00 9.96 -5.09
N THR A 229 -3.13 10.84 -5.57
CA THR A 229 -3.36 11.62 -6.79
C THR A 229 -2.37 11.19 -7.88
N ARG A 230 -2.30 11.93 -8.99
CA ARG A 230 -1.31 11.66 -10.05
C ARG A 230 0.10 11.82 -9.48
N HIS A 231 0.99 10.89 -9.83
CA HIS A 231 2.40 10.95 -9.45
C HIS A 231 3.09 12.21 -10.02
N ASP A 232 4.16 12.69 -9.36
CA ASP A 232 4.83 13.95 -9.71
C ASP A 232 5.60 13.88 -11.04
N ASN A 233 6.15 12.71 -11.38
CA ASN A 233 6.95 12.52 -12.58
C ASN A 233 6.09 12.12 -13.77
N ASP A 234 6.16 12.84 -14.90
CA ASP A 234 5.39 12.47 -16.10
C ASP A 234 5.77 11.09 -16.67
N ALA A 235 7.02 10.65 -16.45
CA ALA A 235 7.52 9.32 -16.79
C ALA A 235 8.22 8.73 -15.55
N PRO A 236 7.46 8.08 -14.65
CA PRO A 236 8.03 7.47 -13.45
C PRO A 236 9.05 6.38 -13.81
N PRO A 237 10.08 6.17 -12.97
CA PRO A 237 11.10 5.16 -13.23
C PRO A 237 10.53 3.74 -13.21
N VAL A 238 11.07 2.89 -14.09
CA VAL A 238 10.67 1.49 -14.23
C VAL A 238 11.93 0.64 -14.30
N SER A 239 11.90 -0.57 -13.74
CA SER A 239 13.01 -1.51 -13.87
C SER A 239 13.34 -1.84 -15.33
N ASP A 240 14.63 -1.95 -15.65
CA ASP A 240 15.08 -2.23 -17.02
C ASP A 240 14.73 -3.64 -17.48
N HIS A 241 14.67 -4.58 -16.54
CA HIS A 241 14.28 -5.98 -16.71
C HIS A 241 13.25 -6.38 -15.65
N MET A 242 12.62 -7.54 -15.86
CA MET A 242 11.76 -8.16 -14.86
C MET A 242 12.63 -8.67 -13.70
N ILE A 243 12.24 -8.33 -12.48
CA ILE A 243 12.96 -8.67 -11.26
C ILE A 243 12.26 -9.84 -10.57
N SER A 244 13.05 -10.83 -10.15
CA SER A 244 12.60 -11.96 -9.34
C SER A 244 12.90 -11.71 -7.87
N ILE A 245 11.95 -11.99 -6.98
CA ILE A 245 12.15 -11.90 -5.52
C ILE A 245 13.15 -12.94 -4.98
N TYR A 246 13.59 -13.88 -5.81
CA TYR A 246 14.62 -14.88 -5.49
C TYR A 246 16.05 -14.41 -5.76
N LYS A 247 16.22 -13.25 -6.41
CA LYS A 247 17.53 -12.67 -6.70
C LYS A 247 17.61 -11.28 -6.07
N TYR A 248 18.61 -11.06 -5.22
CA TYR A 248 18.86 -9.76 -4.60
C TYR A 248 19.82 -8.96 -5.47
N GLU A 249 19.29 -7.92 -6.10
CA GLU A 249 20.04 -6.97 -6.92
C GLU A 249 20.10 -5.62 -6.19
N ASP A 250 21.16 -4.84 -6.37
CA ASP A 250 21.23 -3.45 -5.94
C ASP A 250 21.22 -2.56 -7.19
N ILE A 251 20.04 -2.07 -7.54
CA ILE A 251 19.79 -1.32 -8.77
C ILE A 251 19.77 0.17 -8.43
N PHE A 252 20.60 0.95 -9.13
CA PHE A 252 20.63 2.40 -9.02
C PHE A 252 20.25 3.05 -10.34
N MET A 253 19.25 3.94 -10.29
CA MET A 253 18.71 4.70 -11.42
C MET A 253 18.94 6.20 -11.17
N PRO A 254 19.79 6.89 -11.94
CA PRO A 254 19.99 8.32 -11.75
C PRO A 254 18.74 9.09 -12.14
N SER A 255 18.32 10.06 -11.32
CA SER A 255 17.18 10.91 -11.67
C SER A 255 17.48 11.82 -12.86
N THR A 256 16.44 12.23 -13.58
CA THR A 256 16.55 13.02 -14.83
C THR A 256 17.43 14.26 -14.69
N ALA A 257 17.43 14.89 -13.51
CA ALA A 257 18.30 16.03 -13.19
C ALA A 257 19.81 15.72 -13.30
N TYR A 258 20.20 14.46 -13.08
CA TYR A 258 21.60 14.00 -13.12
C TYR A 258 21.95 13.24 -14.41
N GLN A 259 21.01 13.05 -15.34
CA GLN A 259 21.26 12.34 -16.60
C GLN A 259 21.97 13.20 -17.67
N THR A 260 22.21 14.48 -17.40
CA THR A 260 22.58 15.49 -18.42
C THR A 260 24.05 15.52 -18.86
N PHE A 261 24.95 14.69 -18.30
CA PHE A 261 26.39 14.79 -18.61
C PHE A 261 27.07 13.54 -19.16
N SER A 262 26.31 12.49 -19.50
CA SER A 262 26.87 11.23 -20.01
C SER A 262 26.60 10.96 -21.49
N SER A 263 25.83 11.82 -22.18
CA SER A 263 25.67 11.67 -23.63
C SER A 263 26.98 12.07 -24.34
N PRO A 264 27.59 11.18 -25.14
CA PRO A 264 28.81 11.50 -25.87
C PRO A 264 28.59 12.69 -26.82
N PHE A 265 27.38 12.88 -27.35
CA PHE A 265 27.04 14.05 -28.16
C PHE A 265 27.06 15.35 -27.36
N CYS A 266 26.62 15.32 -26.10
CA CYS A 266 26.63 16.50 -25.24
C CYS A 266 28.07 16.88 -24.85
N LEU A 267 28.91 15.89 -24.52
CA LEU A 267 30.33 16.10 -24.27
C LEU A 267 31.07 16.63 -25.50
N LEU A 268 30.79 16.09 -26.69
CA LEU A 268 31.35 16.59 -27.94
C LEU A 268 30.91 18.02 -28.25
N LEU A 269 29.66 18.37 -27.96
CA LEU A 269 29.16 19.75 -28.10
C LEU A 269 29.85 20.71 -27.14
N ILE A 270 30.02 20.33 -25.87
CA ILE A 270 30.74 21.13 -24.87
C ILE A 270 32.20 21.33 -25.29
N VAL A 271 32.87 20.26 -25.75
CA VAL A 271 34.24 20.34 -26.26
C VAL A 271 34.30 21.24 -27.50
N ALA A 272 33.40 21.07 -28.49
CA ALA A 272 33.38 21.90 -29.68
C ALA A 272 33.11 23.39 -29.37
N LEU A 273 32.18 23.68 -28.45
CA LEU A 273 31.87 25.05 -27.99
C LEU A 273 33.06 25.67 -27.25
N THR A 274 33.73 24.92 -26.38
CA THR A 274 34.93 25.42 -25.69
C THR A 274 36.07 25.70 -26.67
N PHE A 275 36.31 24.82 -27.66
CA PHE A 275 37.27 25.09 -28.73
C PHE A 275 36.91 26.33 -29.56
N TYR A 276 35.64 26.48 -29.95
CA TYR A 276 35.17 27.65 -30.71
C TYR A 276 35.36 28.97 -29.95
N LEU A 277 35.05 28.96 -28.64
CA LEU A 277 35.22 30.14 -27.79
C LEU A 277 36.70 30.46 -27.49
N LEU A 278 37.56 29.45 -27.37
CA LEU A 278 38.99 29.64 -27.11
C LEU A 278 39.79 30.05 -28.35
N MET A 279 39.39 29.57 -29.54
CA MET A 279 40.11 29.86 -30.78
C MET A 279 39.71 31.20 -31.40
N GLY A 280 38.62 31.81 -30.93
CA GLY A 280 38.07 33.05 -31.50
C GLY A 280 37.53 32.86 -32.91
N THR A 281 36.50 33.61 -33.27
CA THR A 281 36.12 33.71 -34.69
C THR A 281 37.27 34.34 -35.47
N PRO A 282 37.65 33.80 -36.64
CA PRO A 282 38.69 34.39 -37.49
C PRO A 282 38.35 35.83 -37.89
#